data_AF-A0A421CQV8-F1
#
_entry.id   AF-A0A421CQV8-F1
#
_cell.length_a   1.000
_cell.length_b   1.000
_cell.length_c   1.000
_cell.angle_alpha   90.00
_cell.angle_beta   90.00
_cell.angle_gamma   90.00
#
_symmetry.space_group_name_H-M   'P 1'
#
loop_
_entity.id
_entity.type
_entity.pdbx_description
1 polymer ?
#
loop_
_entity_poly.entity_id
_entity_poly.type
_entity_poly.pdbx_seq_one_letter_code
_entity_poly.pdbx_strand_id
1 'polypeptide(L)' 'MIQLNLKHLSHLYLTDVEQGVGVYVKDNYAYAANYLNGLVIVDVSNPENPILAADMPSFTFIVISGN' A
#
# COMPACT_ATOMS: atom_id res chain seq x y z
N MET A 1 -9.83 -26.02 20.56
CA MET A 1 -9.20 -25.04 19.65
C MET A 1 -9.83 -25.21 18.28
N ILE A 2 -10.33 -24.13 17.68
CA ILE A 2 -10.95 -24.16 16.34
C ILE A 2 -9.85 -23.80 15.34
N GLN A 3 -9.54 -24.69 14.39
CA GLN A 3 -8.64 -24.39 13.28
C GLN A 3 -9.43 -23.60 12.23
N LEU A 4 -9.05 -22.36 11.96
CA LEU A 4 -9.64 -21.56 10.89
C LEU A 4 -9.00 -21.96 9.54
N ASN A 5 -9.83 -22.35 8.57
CA ASN A 5 -9.40 -22.57 7.19
C ASN A 5 -9.47 -21.26 6.41
N LEU A 6 -8.42 -20.45 6.52
CA LEU A 6 -8.28 -19.23 5.74
C LEU A 6 -7.82 -19.56 4.31
N LYS A 7 -8.49 -19.00 3.31
CA LYS A 7 -8.07 -19.06 1.91
C LYS A 7 -7.36 -17.75 1.56
N HIS A 8 -6.17 -17.82 0.98
CA HIS A 8 -5.52 -16.65 0.40
C HIS A 8 -6.31 -16.17 -0.83
N LEU A 9 -6.63 -14.88 -0.91
CA LEU A 9 -7.39 -14.28 -2.02
C LEU A 9 -6.46 -13.64 -3.05
N SER A 10 -5.64 -12.68 -2.64
CA SER A 10 -4.69 -11.96 -3.51
C SER A 10 -3.63 -11.22 -2.68
N HIS A 11 -2.61 -10.68 -3.37
CA HIS A 11 -1.59 -9.80 -2.80
C HIS A 11 -1.11 -8.80 -3.88
N LEU A 12 -0.89 -7.54 -3.51
CA LEU A 12 -0.25 -6.53 -4.36
C LEU A 12 1.14 -6.22 -3.80
N TYR A 13 2.19 -6.45 -4.58
CA TYR A 13 3.56 -6.15 -4.17
C TYR A 13 3.81 -4.64 -4.23
N LEU A 14 4.05 -4.04 -3.07
CA LEU A 14 4.53 -2.66 -2.96
C LEU A 14 6.05 -2.72 -2.72
N THR A 15 6.84 -1.94 -3.45
CA THR A 15 8.30 -1.93 -3.33
C THR A 15 8.74 -1.29 -2.00
N ASP A 16 9.87 -1.77 -1.46
CA ASP A 16 10.60 -1.21 -0.31
C ASP A 16 9.88 -1.19 1.06
N VAL A 17 8.91 -2.06 1.31
CA VAL A 17 8.26 -2.18 2.64
C VAL A 17 9.14 -2.95 3.64
N GLU A 18 10.30 -2.39 3.99
CA GLU A 18 11.24 -3.01 4.94
C GLU A 18 10.89 -2.76 6.43
N GLN A 19 9.90 -1.91 6.73
CA GLN A 19 9.48 -1.54 8.09
C GLN A 19 7.95 -1.61 8.22
N GLY A 20 7.46 -1.81 9.46
CA GLY A 20 6.04 -2.04 9.76
C GLY A 20 5.10 -1.03 9.09
N VAL A 21 4.21 -1.54 8.24
CA VAL A 21 3.24 -0.74 7.50
C VAL A 21 1.98 -0.58 8.34
N GLY A 22 1.56 0.67 8.55
CA GLY A 22 0.21 0.94 9.04
C GLY A 22 -0.78 0.78 7.89
N VAL A 23 -1.80 -0.08 8.07
CA VAL A 23 -2.89 -0.25 7.10
C VAL A 23 -4.19 0.26 7.70
N TYR A 24 -4.87 1.16 6.99
CA TYR A 24 -6.22 1.60 7.28
C TYR A 24 -7.12 1.32 6.08
N VAL A 25 -8.34 0.84 6.31
CA VAL A 25 -9.31 0.55 5.24
C VAL A 25 -10.56 1.39 5.48
N LYS A 26 -10.98 2.13 4.44
CA LYS A 26 -12.24 2.86 4.44
C LYS A 26 -12.89 2.73 3.07
N ASP A 27 -14.16 2.36 3.07
CA ASP A 27 -14.92 2.08 1.86
C ASP A 27 -14.19 1.02 1.00
N ASN A 28 -13.92 1.34 -0.27
CA ASN A 28 -13.22 0.46 -1.21
C ASN A 28 -11.70 0.72 -1.27
N TYR A 29 -11.13 1.45 -0.31
CA TYR A 29 -9.72 1.84 -0.37
C TYR A 29 -8.94 1.38 0.86
N ALA A 30 -7.77 0.81 0.60
CA ALA A 30 -6.75 0.52 1.59
C ALA A 30 -5.63 1.56 1.50
N TYR A 31 -5.26 2.12 2.64
CA TYR A 31 -4.20 3.11 2.81
C TYR A 31 -3.05 2.43 3.54
N ALA A 32 -1.92 2.28 2.86
CA ALA A 32 -0.71 1.69 3.39
C ALA A 32 0.35 2.79 3.53
N ALA A 33 0.74 3.09 4.76
CA ALA A 33 1.75 4.11 5.05
C ALA A 33 3.02 3.45 5.60
N ASN A 34 4.16 3.82 5.02
CA ASN A 34 5.50 3.49 5.51
C ASN A 34 6.29 4.80 5.65
N TYR A 35 7.01 4.94 6.76
CA TYR A 35 7.89 6.07 7.03
C TYR A 35 8.85 6.38 5.86
N LEU A 36 9.38 5.35 5.19
CA LEU A 36 10.35 5.52 4.10
C LEU A 36 9.72 5.59 2.71
N ASN A 37 8.53 5.04 2.48
CA ASN A 37 7.94 4.97 1.12
C ASN A 37 6.80 5.97 0.92
N GLY A 38 6.33 6.62 1.98
CA GLY A 38 5.20 7.53 1.92
C GLY A 38 3.87 6.80 2.02
N LEU A 39 2.90 7.20 1.21
CA LEU A 39 1.52 6.71 1.25
C LEU A 39 1.15 6.02 -0.07
N VAL A 40 0.75 4.75 0.03
CA VAL A 40 0.16 3.99 -1.07
C VAL A 40 -1.34 3.86 -0.83
N ILE A 41 -2.13 4.12 -1.85
CA ILE A 41 -3.59 3.93 -1.86
C ILE A 41 -3.93 2.83 -2.86
N VAL A 42 -4.64 1.82 -2.40
CA VAL A 42 -5.05 0.65 -3.19
C VAL A 42 -6.57 0.60 -3.26
N ASP A 43 -7.12 0.52 -4.47
CA ASP A 43 -8.53 0.15 -4.68
C ASP A 43 -8.69 -1.35 -4.42
N VAL A 44 -9.48 -1.68 -3.41
CA VAL A 44 -9.80 -3.04 -2.95
C VAL A 44 -11.27 -3.39 -3.17
N SER A 45 -11.97 -2.67 -4.06
CA SER A 45 -13.37 -2.96 -4.44
C SER A 45 -13.55 -4.38 -4.99
N ASN A 46 -12.53 -4.89 -5.70
CA ASN A 46 -12.42 -6.31 -6.04
C ASN A 46 -11.28 -6.95 -5.26
N PRO A 47 -11.57 -7.73 -4.20
CA PRO A 47 -10.53 -8.36 -3.38
C PRO A 47 -9.75 -9.46 -4.11
N GLU A 48 -10.25 -9.99 -5.23
CA GLU A 48 -9.49 -10.93 -6.07
C GLU A 48 -8.49 -10.22 -6.99
N ASN A 49 -8.69 -8.93 -7.25
CA ASN A 49 -7.84 -8.13 -8.12
C ASN A 49 -7.71 -6.67 -7.61
N PRO A 50 -6.98 -6.46 -6.50
CA PRO A 50 -6.71 -5.11 -5.99
C PRO A 50 -5.81 -4.33 -6.96
N ILE A 51 -6.05 -3.03 -7.10
CA ILE A 51 -5.36 -2.18 -8.08
C ILE A 51 -4.75 -0.97 -7.36
N LEU A 52 -3.52 -0.60 -7.75
CA LEU A 52 -2.90 0.63 -7.27
C LEU A 52 -3.71 1.86 -7.74
N ALA A 53 -4.27 2.61 -6.80
CA ALA A 53 -5.03 3.82 -7.09
C ALA A 53 -4.14 5.07 -7.07
N ALA A 54 -3.21 5.14 -6.11
CA ALA A 54 -2.23 6.22 -6.03
C ALA A 54 -0.96 5.78 -5.28
N ASP A 55 0.16 6.40 -5.65
CA ASP A 55 1.45 6.25 -4.99
C ASP A 55 2.05 7.63 -4.71
N MET A 56 2.25 7.95 -3.44
CA MET A 56 2.77 9.23 -2.95
C MET A 56 4.08 9.00 -2.20
N PRO A 57 5.23 9.11 -2.87
CA PRO A 57 6.53 8.89 -2.25
C PRO A 57 6.84 9.95 -1.18
N SER A 58 7.38 9.50 -0.05
CA SER A 58 7.85 10.32 1.08
C SER A 58 8.90 11.36 0.70
N PHE A 59 9.72 11.07 -0.31
CA PHE A 59 10.77 11.96 -0.81
C PHE A 59 10.52 12.31 -2.27
N THR A 60 9.94 13.49 -2.51
CA THR A 60 10.15 14.16 -3.79
C THR A 60 11.51 14.84 -3.71
N PHE A 61 12.56 14.24 -4.27
CA PHE A 61 13.79 14.99 -4.50
C PHE A 61 13.45 16.14 -5.45
N ILE A 62 13.33 17.36 -4.93
CA ILE A 62 13.36 18.55 -5.78
C ILE A 62 14.80 18.63 -6.28
N VAL A 63 15.04 18.17 -7.50
CA VAL A 63 16.26 18.55 -8.22
C VAL A 63 16.07 20.02 -8.57
N ILE A 64 16.68 20.92 -7.79
CA ILE A 64 16.87 22.29 -8.23
C ILE A 64 17.98 22.23 -9.28
N SER A 65 17.62 21.96 -10.55
CA SER A 65 18.58 22.17 -11.64
C SER A 65 18.60 23.67 -11.96
N GLY A 66 19.52 24.39 -11.33
CA GLY A 66 19.90 25.76 -11.66
C GLY A 66 20.86 26.25 -10.57
N ASN A 67 22.08 26.68 -10.86
CA ASN A 67 22.61 27.40 -12.04
C ASN A 67 24.01 26.89 -12.41
#